data_AF-A0A1A8NLA1-F1
#
_entry.id   AF-A0A1A8NLA1-F1
#
_cell.length_a   1.000
_cell.length_b   1.000
_cell.length_c   1.000
_cell.angle_alpha   90.00
_cell.angle_beta   90.00
_cell.angle_gamma   90.00
#
_symmetry.space_group_name_H-M   'P 1'
#
loop_
_entity.id
_entity.type
_entity.pdbx_description
1 polymer ?
#
loop_
_entity_poly.entity_id
_entity_poly.type
_entity_poly.pdbx_seq_one_letter_code
_entity_poly.pdbx_strand_id
1 'polypeptide(L)'
;KDMDNAMMSLREALHICQRFRRKTSIMESLANLWYGQAADNLTEEEMHAELCYAEVLMQKAALTFLDESIISFIKAGMGMRSSYQIYKNCQDMENATCNEET
;
A
#
# COMPACT_ATOMS: atom_id res chain seq x y z
N LYS A 1 20.86 -11.99 11.41
CA LYS A 1 20.44 -13.25 10.75
C LYS A 1 18.92 -13.35 10.65
N ASP A 2 18.18 -13.51 11.75
CA ASP A 2 16.72 -13.68 11.65
C ASP A 2 16.00 -12.39 11.21
N MET A 3 16.46 -11.23 11.69
CA MET A 3 15.95 -9.92 11.22
C MET A 3 16.20 -9.69 9.72
N ASP A 4 17.38 -10.07 9.23
CA ASP A 4 17.73 -9.92 7.81
C ASP A 4 16.86 -10.84 6.94
N ASN A 5 16.64 -12.08 7.39
CA ASN A 5 15.75 -13.02 6.74
C ASN A 5 14.31 -12.49 6.71
N ALA A 6 13.81 -11.98 7.84
CA ALA A 6 12.48 -11.37 7.91
C ALA A 6 12.36 -10.17 6.95
N MET A 7 13.35 -9.27 6.93
CA MET A 7 13.40 -8.14 6.00
C MET A 7 13.41 -8.60 4.53
N MET A 8 14.13 -9.67 4.20
CA MET A 8 14.11 -10.26 2.86
C MET A 8 12.74 -10.81 2.49
N SER A 9 12.10 -11.59 3.36
CA SER A 9 10.75 -12.11 3.14
C SER A 9 9.73 -11.00 2.95
N LEU A 10 9.81 -9.92 3.74
CA LEU A 10 8.92 -8.76 3.55
C LEU A 10 9.16 -8.06 2.21
N ARG A 11 10.41 -7.95 1.74
CA ARG A 11 10.69 -7.38 0.41
C ARG A 11 10.12 -8.23 -0.72
N GLU A 12 10.19 -9.55 -0.59
CA GLU A 12 9.61 -10.48 -1.55
C GLU A 12 8.07 -10.40 -1.55
N ALA A 13 7.45 -10.35 -0.37
CA ALA A 13 6.02 -10.14 -0.22
C ALA A 13 5.56 -8.81 -0.86
N LEU A 14 6.29 -7.70 -0.61
CA LEU A 14 6.01 -6.41 -1.28
C LEU A 14 6.07 -6.53 -2.80
N HIS A 15 7.06 -7.24 -3.34
CA HIS A 15 7.20 -7.43 -4.78
C HIS A 15 6.04 -8.24 -5.37
N ILE A 16 5.58 -9.28 -4.66
CA ILE A 16 4.41 -10.05 -5.06
C ILE A 16 3.17 -9.16 -5.05
N CYS A 17 2.86 -8.50 -3.93
CA CYS A 17 1.69 -7.62 -3.83
C CYS A 17 1.70 -6.54 -4.93
N GLN A 18 2.85 -5.90 -5.20
CA GLN A 18 2.99 -4.89 -6.25
C GLN A 18 2.61 -5.42 -7.65
N ARG A 19 2.76 -6.71 -7.92
CA ARG A 19 2.40 -7.32 -9.21
C ARG A 19 0.89 -7.45 -9.39
N PHE A 20 0.17 -7.66 -8.30
CA PHE A 20 -1.29 -7.85 -8.23
C PHE A 20 -2.06 -6.56 -7.90
N ARG A 21 -1.39 -5.55 -7.34
CA ARG A 21 -1.96 -4.22 -7.17
C ARG A 21 -2.34 -3.61 -8.51
N ARG A 22 -3.37 -2.77 -8.49
CA ARG A 22 -3.82 -2.01 -9.65
C ARG A 22 -2.66 -1.20 -10.22
N LYS A 23 -2.35 -1.46 -11.48
CA LYS A 23 -1.35 -0.71 -12.23
C LYS A 23 -2.02 0.51 -12.83
N THR A 24 -2.13 1.58 -12.07
CA THR A 24 -2.64 2.84 -12.62
C THR A 24 -1.71 3.26 -13.75
N SER A 25 -2.21 3.22 -14.99
CA SER A 25 -1.42 3.67 -16.14
C SER A 25 -1.12 5.15 -15.98
N ILE A 26 0.03 5.63 -16.45
CA ILE A 26 0.35 7.08 -16.45
C ILE A 26 -0.78 7.85 -17.15
N MET A 27 -1.41 7.23 -18.15
CA MET A 27 -2.58 7.75 -18.87
C MET A 27 -3.82 7.88 -17.96
N GLU A 28 -4.11 6.88 -17.12
CA GLU A 28 -5.21 6.94 -16.13
C GLU A 28 -4.95 7.99 -15.05
N SER A 29 -3.70 8.11 -14.58
CA SER A 29 -3.32 9.13 -13.59
C SER A 29 -3.56 10.54 -14.13
N LEU A 30 -3.24 10.76 -15.41
CA LEU A 30 -3.53 12.02 -16.10
C LEU A 30 -5.03 12.20 -16.35
N ALA A 31 -5.76 11.16 -16.77
CA ALA A 31 -7.20 11.23 -16.97
C ALA A 31 -7.96 11.56 -15.66
N ASN A 32 -7.60 10.93 -14.55
CA ASN A 32 -8.18 11.20 -13.23
C ASN A 32 -7.93 12.61 -12.72
N LEU A 33 -6.81 13.22 -13.11
CA LEU A 33 -6.48 14.61 -12.78
C LEU A 33 -7.32 15.60 -13.59
N TRP A 34 -7.63 15.28 -14.85
CA TRP A 34 -8.33 16.19 -15.78
C TRP A 34 -9.84 16.03 -15.79
N TYR A 35 -10.36 14.81 -15.62
CA TYR A 35 -11.78 14.50 -15.73
C TYR A 35 -12.50 14.35 -14.38
N GLY A 36 -11.76 14.35 -13.26
CA GLY A 36 -12.34 14.09 -11.94
C GLY A 36 -12.67 12.60 -11.80
N GLN A 37 -11.96 11.94 -10.87
CA GLN A 37 -12.11 10.54 -10.45
C GLN A 37 -13.01 9.66 -11.34
N ALA A 38 -12.41 9.02 -12.34
CA ALA A 38 -12.98 7.76 -12.80
C ALA A 38 -12.74 6.76 -11.66
N ALA A 39 -13.75 6.59 -10.81
CA ALA A 39 -13.82 5.53 -9.81
C ALA A 39 -13.98 4.20 -10.54
N ASP A 40 -12.89 3.75 -11.17
CA ASP A 40 -12.84 2.41 -11.70
C ASP A 40 -12.72 1.48 -10.48
N ASN A 41 -13.76 0.69 -10.26
CA ASN A 41 -13.85 -0.24 -9.14
C ASN A 41 -12.66 -1.22 -9.20
N LEU A 42 -11.93 -1.34 -8.10
CA LEU A 42 -10.90 -2.37 -7.97
C LEU A 42 -11.57 -3.75 -8.00
N THR A 43 -10.91 -4.71 -8.63
CA THR A 43 -11.27 -6.11 -8.41
C THR A 43 -10.98 -6.51 -6.95
N GLU A 44 -11.68 -7.53 -6.44
CA GLU A 44 -11.43 -8.06 -5.08
C GLU A 44 -9.96 -8.44 -4.87
N GLU A 45 -9.34 -9.04 -5.90
CA GLU A 45 -7.92 -9.41 -5.88
C GLU A 45 -6.99 -8.19 -5.79
N GLU A 46 -7.27 -7.12 -6.54
CA GLU A 46 -6.49 -5.89 -6.46
C GLU A 46 -6.67 -5.18 -5.10
N MET A 47 -7.89 -5.16 -4.55
CA MET A 47 -8.15 -4.60 -3.22
C MET A 47 -7.42 -5.39 -2.13
N HIS A 48 -7.44 -6.72 -2.20
CA HIS A 48 -6.67 -7.58 -1.29
C HIS A 48 -5.16 -7.33 -1.42
N ALA A 49 -4.66 -7.15 -2.64
CA ALA A 49 -3.25 -6.86 -2.89
C ALA A 49 -2.83 -5.48 -2.33
N GLU A 50 -3.70 -4.46 -2.40
CA GLU A 50 -3.49 -3.15 -1.75
C GLU A 50 -3.38 -3.27 -0.22
N LEU A 51 -4.32 -4.00 0.41
CA LEU A 51 -4.32 -4.23 1.86
C LEU A 51 -3.08 -5.02 2.32
N CYS A 52 -2.75 -6.11 1.64
CA CYS A 52 -1.55 -6.90 1.92
C CYS A 52 -0.28 -6.05 1.77
N TYR A 53 -0.20 -5.21 0.73
CA TYR A 53 0.95 -4.33 0.55
C TYR A 53 1.09 -3.33 1.69
N ALA A 54 -0.02 -2.74 2.16
CA ALA A 54 -0.04 -1.84 3.31
C ALA A 54 0.45 -2.56 4.58
N GLU A 55 0.00 -3.79 4.84
CA GLU A 55 0.41 -4.56 6.02
C GLU A 55 1.90 -4.87 6.01
N VAL A 56 2.42 -5.35 4.87
CA VAL A 56 3.85 -5.68 4.73
C VAL A 56 4.71 -4.42 4.84
N LEU A 57 4.25 -3.27 4.35
CA LEU A 57 4.93 -1.98 4.58
C LEU A 57 4.98 -1.61 6.06
N MET A 58 3.88 -1.83 6.80
CA MET A 58 3.83 -1.59 8.25
C MET A 58 4.82 -2.49 8.99
N GLN A 59 4.83 -3.79 8.69
CA GLN A 59 5.76 -4.77 9.27
C GLN A 59 7.22 -4.42 8.94
N LYS A 60 7.51 -4.00 7.70
CA LYS A 60 8.85 -3.56 7.29
C LYS A 60 9.29 -2.30 8.03
N ALA A 61 8.38 -1.34 8.22
CA ALA A 61 8.64 -0.15 9.02
C ALA A 61 8.93 -0.50 10.48
N ALA A 62 8.14 -1.42 11.07
CA ALA A 62 8.37 -1.91 12.43
C ALA A 62 9.76 -2.56 12.58
N LEU A 63 10.18 -3.43 11.65
CA LEU A 63 11.54 -3.99 11.66
C LEU A 63 12.61 -2.92 11.47
N THR A 64 12.33 -1.86 10.70
CA THR A 64 13.28 -0.77 10.47
C THR A 64 13.50 0.05 11.76
N PHE A 65 12.50 0.17 12.65
CA PHE A 65 12.70 0.82 13.96
C PHE A 65 13.68 0.10 14.88
N LEU A 66 13.92 -1.19 14.65
CA LEU A 66 14.87 -1.97 15.44
C LEU A 66 16.32 -1.67 15.07
N ASP A 67 16.56 -0.98 13.94
CA ASP A 67 17.87 -0.43 13.66
C ASP A 67 18.05 0.85 14.50
N GLU A 68 19.03 0.84 15.40
CA GLU A 68 19.29 1.88 16.42
C GLU A 68 19.84 3.19 15.82
N SER A 69 19.40 3.56 14.62
CA SER A 69 19.83 4.76 13.91
C SER A 69 18.68 5.74 13.67
N ILE A 70 18.97 7.04 13.80
CA ILE A 70 17.99 8.12 13.52
C ILE A 70 17.47 8.02 12.07
N ILE A 71 18.35 7.64 11.13
CA ILE A 71 17.99 7.46 9.73
C ILE A 71 16.92 6.37 9.58
N SER A 72 17.06 5.27 10.31
CA SER A 72 16.09 4.18 10.28
C SER A 72 14.80 4.54 10.99
N PHE A 73 14.85 5.29 12.09
CA PHE A 73 13.66 5.88 12.70
C PHE A 73 12.85 6.74 11.70
N ILE A 74 13.52 7.62 10.94
CA ILE A 74 12.87 8.46 9.92
C ILE A 74 12.27 7.59 8.81
N LYS A 75 13.03 6.63 8.28
CA LYS A 75 12.56 5.71 7.22
C LYS A 75 11.36 4.88 7.67
N ALA A 76 11.40 4.39 8.90
CA ALA A 76 10.31 3.63 9.50
C ALA A 76 9.04 4.49 9.62
N GLY A 77 9.15 5.71 10.16
CA GLY A 77 8.03 6.65 10.25
C GLY A 77 7.40 6.98 8.88
N MET A 78 8.23 7.21 7.85
CA MET A 78 7.75 7.40 6.48
C MET A 78 7.04 6.15 5.93
N GLY A 79 7.57 4.95 6.21
CA GLY A 79 6.95 3.69 5.82
C GLY A 79 5.58 3.47 6.46
N MET A 80 5.44 3.74 7.76
CA MET A 80 4.15 3.66 8.47
C MET A 80 3.14 4.66 7.90
N ARG A 81 3.56 5.89 7.61
CA ARG A 81 2.68 6.89 6.97
C ARG A 81 2.18 6.39 5.61
N SER A 82 3.07 5.84 4.80
CA SER A 82 2.70 5.29 3.48
C SER A 82 1.69 4.14 3.59
N SER A 83 1.95 3.19 4.50
CA SER A 83 1.02 2.09 4.81
C SER A 83 -0.36 2.62 5.23
N TYR A 84 -0.41 3.58 6.15
CA TYR A 84 -1.66 4.18 6.60
C TYR A 84 -2.45 4.87 5.49
N GLN A 85 -1.77 5.58 4.58
CA GLN A 85 -2.43 6.21 3.43
C GLN A 85 -3.07 5.17 2.50
N ILE A 86 -2.43 4.03 2.29
CA ILE A 86 -2.98 2.94 1.48
C ILE A 86 -4.22 2.35 2.16
N TYR A 87 -4.15 2.07 3.47
CA TYR A 87 -5.32 1.61 4.23
C TYR A 87 -6.48 2.59 4.15
N LYS A 88 -6.21 3.89 4.30
CA LYS A 88 -7.25 4.92 4.20
C LYS A 88 -7.88 4.92 2.81
N ASN A 89 -7.07 4.86 1.76
CA ASN A 89 -7.59 4.79 0.39
C ASN A 89 -8.46 3.54 0.19
N CYS A 90 -8.06 2.38 0.73
CA CYS A 90 -8.87 1.16 0.67
C CYS A 90 -10.23 1.33 1.36
N GLN A 91 -10.25 1.95 2.54
CA GLN A 91 -11.48 2.26 3.26
C GLN A 91 -12.36 3.26 2.50
N ASP A 92 -11.77 4.30 1.91
CA ASP A 92 -12.50 5.28 1.11
C ASP A 92 -13.14 4.60 -0.12
N MET A 93 -12.47 3.62 -0.73
CA MET A 93 -12.99 2.82 -1.85
C MET A 93 -14.11 1.87 -1.42
N GLU A 94 -13.98 1.17 -0.30
CA GLU A 94 -15.04 0.32 0.28
C GLU A 94 -16.31 1.14 0.54
N ASN A 95 -16.17 2.33 1.16
CA ASN A 95 -17.30 3.22 1.42
C ASN A 95 -17.95 3.74 0.13
N ALA A 96 -17.16 3.99 -0.93
CA ALA A 96 -17.69 4.41 -2.22
C ALA A 96 -18.55 3.30 -2.85
N THR A 97 -18.09 2.04 -2.82
CA THR A 97 -18.87 0.90 -3.33
C THR A 97 -20.19 0.68 -2.57
N CYS A 98 -20.21 0.94 -1.26
CA CYS A 98 -21.43 0.78 -0.44
C CYS A 98 -22.48 1.88 -0.70
N ASN A 99 -22.06 3.09 -1.13
CA ASN A 99 -22.97 4.19 -1.46
C ASN A 99 -23.62 4.06 -2.85
N GLU A 100 -23.09 3.20 -3.73
CA GLU A 100 -23.67 2.94 -5.07
C GLU A 100 -24.81 1.91 -5.04
N GLU A 101 -25.03 1.23 -3.91
CA GLU A 101 -26.08 0.21 -3.73
C GLU A 101 -27.39 0.74 -3.09
N THR A 102 -27.51 2.06 -2.86
CA THR A 102 -28.73 2.74 -2.31
C THR A 102 -29.29 3.79 -3.26
#